data_AF-A0A811ULJ7-F1
#
_entry.id   AF-A0A811ULJ7-F1
#
_cell.length_a   1.000
_cell.length_b   1.000
_cell.length_c   1.000
_cell.angle_alpha   90.00
_cell.angle_beta   90.00
_cell.angle_gamma   90.00
#
_symmetry.space_group_name_H-M   'P 1'
#
loop_
_entity.id
_entity.type
_entity.pdbx_description
1 polymer ?
#
loop_
_entity_poly.entity_id
_entity_poly.type
_entity_poly.pdbx_seq_one_letter_code
_entity_poly.pdbx_strand_id
1 'polypeptide(L)'
;MHQAYIIHKILKQGVQIECIAAYDNNVILGTRSGQLIMYSVDESGDVDMLMFNKNFSKKAIVQMQVIPAERLLFVLTDNVVHVCDISQVGSNFTFIHSAMATKGCTLFALDVKVWMNS
;
A
#
# COMPACT_ATOMS: atom_id res chain seq x y z
N MET A 1 23.35 23.03 -16.00
CA MET A 1 22.79 21.91 -15.21
C MET A 1 21.40 21.64 -15.77
N HIS A 2 21.14 20.50 -16.40
CA HIS A 2 19.78 20.14 -16.85
C HIS A 2 19.03 19.55 -15.65
N GLN A 3 17.84 20.07 -15.35
CA GLN A 3 17.04 19.63 -14.22
C GLN A 3 16.19 18.43 -14.66
N ALA A 4 16.65 17.22 -14.34
CA ALA A 4 16.04 15.97 -14.81
C ALA A 4 14.76 15.56 -14.06
N TYR A 5 14.42 16.26 -12.98
CA TYR A 5 13.28 15.94 -12.12
C TYR A 5 12.62 17.22 -11.63
N ILE A 6 11.29 17.20 -11.61
CA ILE A 6 10.44 18.23 -11.01
C ILE A 6 9.83 17.61 -9.75
N ILE A 7 9.99 18.30 -8.62
CA ILE A 7 9.43 17.85 -7.34
C ILE A 7 8.05 18.50 -7.19
N HIS A 8 7.01 17.67 -7.12
CA HIS A 8 5.66 18.11 -6.81
C HIS A 8 5.36 17.81 -5.34
N LYS A 9 4.83 18.80 -4.61
CA LYS A 9 4.29 18.56 -3.27
C LYS A 9 2.81 18.24 -3.42
N ILE A 10 2.53 16.96 -3.29
CA ILE A 10 1.24 16.42 -3.70
C ILE A 10 0.27 16.32 -2.52
N LEU A 11 0.76 15.93 -1.34
CA LEU A 11 -0.10 15.74 -0.17
C LEU A 11 -0.39 17.08 0.52
N LYS A 12 -1.67 17.42 0.59
CA LYS A 12 -2.17 18.67 1.21
C LYS A 12 -2.17 18.61 2.74
N GLN A 13 -2.30 17.43 3.33
CA GLN A 13 -2.31 17.21 4.78
C GLN A 13 -1.07 16.45 5.23
N GLY A 14 -0.51 16.83 6.38
CA GLY A 14 0.64 16.16 6.97
C GLY A 14 0.28 14.76 7.44
N VAL A 15 0.43 13.77 6.58
CA VAL A 15 0.45 12.36 6.96
C VAL A 15 1.90 11.92 7.17
N GLN A 16 2.16 11.23 8.28
CA GLN A 16 3.45 10.59 8.48
C GLN A 16 3.45 9.25 7.76
N ILE A 17 4.06 9.22 6.58
CA ILE A 17 4.22 8.01 5.75
C ILE A 17 5.31 7.14 6.39
N GLU A 18 5.01 5.86 6.60
CA GLU A 18 5.95 4.87 7.11
C GLU A 18 6.42 3.94 6.00
N CYS A 19 5.53 3.60 5.04
CA CYS A 19 5.90 2.82 3.87
C CYS A 19 5.01 3.14 2.67
N ILE A 20 5.46 2.71 1.49
CA ILE A 20 4.75 2.86 0.22
C ILE A 20 4.77 1.55 -0.57
N ALA A 21 3.78 1.35 -1.43
CA ALA A 21 3.76 0.29 -2.43
C ALA A 21 3.16 0.81 -3.75
N ALA A 22 3.61 0.25 -4.87
CA ALA A 22 3.04 0.55 -6.19
C ALA A 22 2.01 -0.51 -6.59
N TYR A 23 0.95 -0.08 -7.27
CA TYR A 23 -0.03 -0.97 -7.89
C TYR A 23 -0.62 -0.28 -9.12
N ASP A 24 -0.39 -0.87 -10.30
CA ASP A 24 -0.63 -0.24 -11.60
C ASP A 24 0.04 1.15 -11.66
N ASN A 25 -0.69 2.19 -12.08
CA ASN A 25 -0.22 3.59 -12.09
C ASN A 25 -0.56 4.35 -10.79
N ASN A 26 -0.73 3.62 -9.68
CA ASN A 26 -1.12 4.19 -8.40
C ASN A 26 -0.07 3.93 -7.32
N VAL A 27 -0.03 4.83 -6.34
CA VAL A 27 0.78 4.71 -5.13
C VAL A 27 -0.11 4.46 -3.93
N ILE A 28 0.21 3.43 -3.16
CA ILE A 28 -0.42 3.12 -1.88
C ILE A 28 0.50 3.59 -0.76
N LEU A 29 -0.03 4.36 0.18
CA LEU A 29 0.64 4.85 1.36
C LEU A 29 0.17 4.08 2.59
N GLY A 30 1.13 3.62 3.39
CA GLY A 30 0.92 3.14 4.75
C GLY A 30 1.41 4.20 5.73
N THR A 31 0.56 4.64 6.64
CA THR A 31 0.89 5.72 7.58
C THR A 31 1.19 5.21 8.99
N ARG A 32 1.86 6.04 9.78
CA ARG A 32 2.10 5.78 11.21
C ARG A 32 0.82 5.69 12.03
N SER A 33 -0.24 6.37 11.58
CA SER A 33 -1.56 6.35 12.19
C SER A 33 -2.45 5.19 11.70
N GLY A 34 -1.90 4.23 10.97
CA GLY A 34 -2.63 3.03 10.54
C GLY A 34 -3.63 3.27 9.42
N GLN A 35 -3.35 4.25 8.57
CA GLN A 35 -4.17 4.54 7.38
C GLN A 35 -3.53 3.92 6.15
N LEU A 36 -4.36 3.30 5.31
CA LEU A 36 -4.03 2.99 3.92
C LEU A 36 -4.67 4.04 3.01
N ILE A 37 -3.90 4.57 2.08
CA ILE A 37 -4.39 5.57 1.13
C ILE A 37 -3.84 5.24 -0.25
N MET A 38 -4.69 5.11 -1.27
CA MET A 38 -4.24 4.98 -2.66
C MET A 38 -4.44 6.31 -3.38
N TYR A 39 -3.42 6.75 -4.10
CA TYR A 39 -3.46 7.88 -5.00
C TYR A 39 -3.18 7.43 -6.43
N SER A 40 -3.96 7.90 -7.40
CA SER A 40 -3.52 7.93 -8.80
C SER A 40 -2.49 9.02 -8.99
N VAL A 41 -1.56 8.82 -9.90
CA VAL A 41 -0.62 9.86 -10.33
C VAL A 41 -0.73 10.01 -11.83
N ASP A 42 -1.00 11.22 -12.31
CA ASP A 42 -1.05 11.50 -13.73
C ASP A 42 0.29 12.03 -14.28
N GLU A 43 0.35 12.20 -15.61
CA GLU A 43 1.56 12.69 -16.29
C GLU A 43 1.92 14.14 -15.94
N SER A 44 0.94 14.95 -15.50
CA SER A 44 1.16 16.30 -14.99
C SER A 44 1.70 16.33 -13.56
N GLY A 45 1.73 15.20 -12.87
CA GLY A 45 2.12 15.09 -11.46
C GLY A 45 1.01 15.48 -10.48
N ASP A 46 -0.22 15.63 -10.96
CA ASP A 46 -1.40 15.76 -10.10
C ASP A 46 -1.79 14.39 -9.55
N VAL A 47 -2.43 14.39 -8.37
CA VAL A 47 -2.95 13.16 -7.78
C VAL A 47 -4.38 13.30 -7.31
N ASP A 48 -5.09 12.20 -7.44
CA ASP A 48 -6.41 12.01 -6.87
C ASP A 48 -6.38 10.86 -5.89
N MET A 49 -7.05 11.04 -4.75
CA MET A 49 -7.23 9.96 -3.78
C MET A 49 -8.28 9.00 -4.33
N LEU A 50 -7.90 7.75 -4.56
CA LEU A 50 -8.79 6.70 -5.08
C LEU A 50 -9.40 5.84 -3.99
N MET A 51 -8.63 5.54 -2.94
CA MET A 51 -9.08 4.69 -1.83
C MET A 51 -8.52 5.16 -0.50
N PHE A 52 -9.29 4.96 0.57
CA PHE A 52 -8.90 5.32 1.94
C PHE A 52 -9.44 4.31 2.95
N ASN A 53 -8.59 3.84 3.85
CA ASN A 53 -8.94 2.91 4.92
C ASN A 53 -8.24 3.30 6.24
N LYS A 54 -8.91 3.11 7.38
CA LYS A 54 -8.39 3.39 8.73
C LYS A 54 -8.58 2.23 9.72
N ASN A 55 -8.70 1.00 9.22
CA ASN A 55 -9.11 -0.17 9.98
C ASN A 55 -8.01 -0.70 10.93
N PHE A 56 -6.78 -0.22 10.81
CA PHE A 56 -5.65 -0.69 11.64
C PHE A 56 -5.51 0.04 12.98
N SER A 57 -6.58 0.69 13.47
CA SER A 57 -6.70 1.14 14.86
C SER A 57 -5.51 1.94 15.39
N LYS A 58 -4.96 2.87 14.60
CA LYS A 58 -3.80 3.71 14.96
C LYS A 58 -2.46 2.96 15.09
N LYS A 59 -2.37 1.71 14.63
CA LYS A 59 -1.11 0.95 14.58
C LYS A 59 -0.37 1.29 13.29
N ALA A 60 0.93 1.54 13.40
CA ALA A 60 1.74 1.93 12.26
C ALA A 60 1.79 0.81 11.20
N ILE A 61 1.57 1.18 9.95
CA ILE A 61 1.75 0.28 8.81
C ILE A 61 3.22 0.38 8.38
N VAL A 62 4.01 -0.60 8.80
CA VAL A 62 5.48 -0.54 8.70
C VAL A 62 6.04 -1.16 7.42
N GLN A 63 5.28 -2.03 6.77
CA GLN A 63 5.67 -2.62 5.49
C GLN A 63 4.42 -3.00 4.69
N MET A 64 4.50 -2.83 3.37
CA MET A 64 3.48 -3.28 2.42
C MET A 64 4.14 -3.93 1.21
N GLN A 65 3.50 -4.95 0.65
CA GLN A 65 3.83 -5.46 -0.69
C GLN A 65 2.55 -5.91 -1.39
N VAL A 66 2.50 -5.69 -2.70
CA VAL A 66 1.36 -6.06 -3.55
C VAL A 66 1.69 -7.32 -4.33
N ILE A 67 0.70 -8.21 -4.49
CA ILE A 67 0.72 -9.28 -5.50
C ILE A 67 -0.25 -8.86 -6.61
N PRO A 68 0.24 -8.24 -7.71
CA PRO A 68 -0.64 -7.64 -8.70
C PRO A 68 -1.57 -8.63 -9.39
N ALA A 69 -1.06 -9.83 -9.70
CA ALA A 69 -1.84 -10.89 -10.37
C ALA A 69 -3.09 -11.30 -9.57
N GLU A 70 -2.99 -11.29 -8.24
CA GLU A 70 -4.08 -11.66 -7.34
C GLU A 70 -4.85 -10.45 -6.80
N ARG A 71 -4.38 -9.22 -7.10
CA ARG A 71 -4.96 -7.97 -6.57
C ARG A 71 -5.04 -7.98 -5.04
N LEU A 72 -3.96 -8.47 -4.42
CA LEU A 72 -3.82 -8.56 -2.97
C LEU A 72 -2.73 -7.61 -2.47
N LEU A 73 -3.01 -6.95 -1.35
CA LEU A 73 -2.07 -6.15 -0.59
C LEU A 73 -1.76 -6.84 0.73
N PHE A 74 -0.48 -7.14 0.96
CA PHE A 74 0.03 -7.62 2.24
C PHE A 74 0.49 -6.42 3.07
N VAL A 75 0.06 -6.37 4.33
CA VAL A 75 0.25 -5.24 5.24
C VAL A 75 0.84 -5.75 6.55
N LEU A 76 2.03 -5.29 6.93
CA LEU A 76 2.60 -5.54 8.25
C LEU A 76 2.26 -4.37 9.18
N THR A 77 1.54 -4.67 10.24
CA THR A 77 1.21 -3.73 11.32
C THR A 77 1.04 -4.51 12.61
N ASP A 78 1.40 -3.92 13.75
CA ASP A 78 1.31 -4.57 15.07
C ASP A 78 1.98 -5.95 15.12
N ASN A 79 3.09 -6.07 14.37
CA ASN A 79 3.87 -7.29 14.22
C ASN A 79 3.06 -8.50 13.72
N VAL A 80 2.01 -8.28 12.93
CA VAL A 80 1.21 -9.31 12.26
C VAL A 80 1.05 -8.94 10.79
N VAL A 81 1.14 -9.93 9.91
CA VAL A 81 0.84 -9.76 8.48
C VAL A 81 -0.66 -9.90 8.25
N HIS A 82 -1.23 -8.92 7.57
CA HIS A 82 -2.62 -8.87 7.14
C HIS A 82 -2.71 -8.89 5.62
N VAL A 83 -3.84 -9.35 5.10
CA VAL A 83 -4.12 -9.41 3.67
C VAL A 83 -5.37 -8.59 3.39
N CYS A 84 -5.28 -7.71 2.40
CA CYS A 84 -6.39 -6.91 1.88
C CYS A 84 -6.59 -7.19 0.39
N ASP A 85 -7.85 -7.20 -0.04
CA ASP A 85 -8.26 -7.12 -1.44
C ASP A 85 -8.15 -5.66 -1.92
N ILE A 86 -7.57 -5.46 -3.10
CA ILE A 86 -7.45 -4.15 -3.77
C ILE A 86 -8.03 -4.15 -5.19
N SER A 87 -8.85 -5.14 -5.54
CA SER A 87 -9.42 -5.32 -6.88
C SER A 87 -10.44 -4.25 -7.27
N GLN A 88 -11.19 -3.72 -6.30
CA GLN A 88 -12.23 -2.70 -6.53
C GLN A 88 -11.70 -1.28 -6.32
N VAL A 89 -10.82 -0.82 -7.21
CA VAL A 89 -10.30 0.54 -7.21
C VAL A 89 -11.44 1.56 -7.22
N GLY A 90 -11.36 2.59 -6.36
CA GLY A 90 -12.43 3.58 -6.16
C GLY A 90 -13.37 3.27 -5.00
N SER A 91 -13.20 2.14 -4.32
CA SER A 91 -13.97 1.78 -3.12
C SER A 91 -13.10 1.82 -1.85
N ASN A 92 -12.72 0.67 -1.30
CA ASN A 92 -11.95 0.54 -0.07
C ASN A 92 -11.00 -0.65 -0.16
N PHE A 93 -9.94 -0.62 0.66
CA PHE A 93 -9.09 -1.77 0.94
C PHE A 93 -9.91 -2.77 1.77
N THR A 94 -10.34 -3.87 1.15
CA THR A 94 -11.20 -4.84 1.84
C THR A 94 -10.34 -5.81 2.62
N PHE A 95 -10.48 -5.82 3.94
CA PHE A 95 -9.75 -6.76 4.78
C PHE A 95 -10.19 -8.21 4.53
N ILE A 96 -9.24 -9.10 4.24
CA ILE A 96 -9.49 -10.52 4.00
C ILE A 96 -9.09 -11.34 5.23
N HIS A 97 -7.86 -11.15 5.72
CA HIS A 97 -7.28 -12.06 6.70
C HIS A 97 -6.19 -11.43 7.57
N SER A 98 -6.07 -11.90 8.81
CA SER A 98 -4.93 -11.66 9.70
C SER A 98 -4.20 -12.97 9.90
N ALA A 99 -2.97 -13.07 9.40
CA ALA A 99 -2.15 -14.27 9.52
C ALA A 99 -1.56 -14.34 10.94
N MET A 100 -2.36 -14.69 11.94
CA MET A 100 -1.95 -14.67 13.36
C MET A 100 -0.74 -15.56 13.67
N ALA A 101 -0.45 -16.56 12.84
CA ALA A 101 0.77 -17.36 12.92
C ALA A 101 2.06 -16.53 12.73
N THR A 102 1.95 -15.33 12.14
CA THR A 102 3.06 -14.39 11.95
C THR A 102 3.23 -13.40 13.10
N LYS A 103 2.49 -13.56 14.21
CA LYS A 103 2.61 -12.63 15.35
C LYS A 103 4.05 -12.54 15.86
N GLY A 104 4.54 -11.31 15.99
CA GLY A 104 5.95 -11.02 16.30
C GLY A 104 6.80 -10.73 15.06
N CYS A 105 6.23 -10.82 13.85
CA CYS A 105 6.90 -10.48 12.60
C CYS A 105 7.36 -9.02 12.60
N THR A 106 8.58 -8.77 12.17
CA THR A 106 9.15 -7.42 12.01
C THR A 106 9.47 -7.08 10.55
N LEU A 107 9.48 -8.09 9.68
CA LEU A 107 9.77 -7.98 8.26
C LEU A 107 9.19 -9.21 7.53
N PHE A 108 8.66 -9.01 6.34
CA PHE A 108 8.33 -10.11 5.43
C PHE A 108 8.91 -9.87 4.03
N ALA A 109 8.97 -10.92 3.21
CA ALA A 109 9.30 -10.82 1.80
C ALA A 109 8.37 -11.74 1.01
N LEU A 110 8.04 -11.37 -0.22
CA LEU A 110 7.24 -12.19 -1.12
C LEU A 110 8.13 -13.02 -2.04
N ASP A 111 7.80 -14.30 -2.17
CA ASP A 111 8.29 -15.21 -3.22
C ASP A 111 7.06 -15.81 -3.91
N VAL A 112 6.65 -15.20 -5.03
CA VAL A 112 5.44 -15.58 -5.77
C VAL A 112 5.83 -16.35 -7.02
N LYS A 113 5.48 -17.64 -7.07
CA LYS A 113 5.69 -18.47 -8.26
C LYS A 113 4.60 -18.26 -9.28
N VAL A 114 4.94 -17.62 -10.38
CA VAL A 114 4.06 -17.53 -11.56
C VAL A 114 4.30 -18.77 -12.41
N TRP A 115 3.33 -19.68 -12.45
CA TRP A 115 3.38 -20.82 -13.37
C TRP A 115 3.09 -20.31 -14.78
N MET A 116 4.13 -20.24 -15.63
CA MET A 116 3.91 -20.07 -17.07
C MET A 116 3.40 -21.40 -17.61
N ASN A 117 2.19 -21.40 -18.18
CA ASN A 117 1.71 -22.52 -18.98
C ASN A 117 2.62 -22.66 -20.20
N SER A 118 3.44 -23.72 -20.20
CA SER A 118 4.26 -24.18 -21.32
C SER A 118 3.42 -24.74 -22.45
#